data_AF-A0A7K2DA04-F1
#
_entry.id   AF-A0A7K2DA04-F1
#
_cell.length_a   1.000
_cell.length_b   1.000
_cell.length_c   1.000
_cell.angle_alpha   90.00
_cell.angle_beta   90.00
_cell.angle_gamma   90.00
#
_symmetry.space_group_name_H-M   'P 1'
#
loop_
_entity.id
_entity.type
_entity.pdbx_description
1 polymer ?
#
loop_
_entity_poly.entity_id
_entity_poly.type
_entity_poly.pdbx_seq_one_letter_code
_entity_poly.pdbx_strand_id
1 'polypeptide(L)'
;MTLDVTFELNGAPVTVDVEPHHTLRETLRRLGMFSVHYGSDSGETGAAAILYDGRLASSDVILATSADGHRVTTVESLNVSPDLH
;
A
#
# COMPACT_ATOMS: atom_id res chain seq x y z
N MET A 1 -19.12 -2.70 -8.80
CA MET A 1 -18.44 -3.75 -9.59
C MET A 1 -17.02 -3.77 -9.10
N THR A 2 -16.54 -4.91 -8.66
CA THR A 2 -15.20 -5.08 -8.11
C THR A 2 -14.25 -5.66 -9.16
N LEU A 3 -12.95 -5.49 -8.94
CA LEU A 3 -11.86 -5.93 -9.80
C LEU A 3 -10.86 -6.72 -8.95
N ASP A 4 -10.39 -7.84 -9.49
CA ASP A 4 -9.26 -8.57 -8.90
C ASP A 4 -7.96 -7.87 -9.30
N VAL A 5 -7.19 -7.46 -8.30
CA VAL A 5 -5.87 -6.82 -8.46
C VAL A 5 -4.84 -7.73 -7.83
N THR A 6 -3.80 -8.08 -8.59
CA THR A 6 -2.69 -8.91 -8.11
C THR A 6 -1.38 -8.12 -8.11
N PHE A 7 -0.73 -8.02 -6.96
CA PHE A 7 0.51 -7.26 -6.82
C PHE A 7 1.44 -7.90 -5.78
N GLU A 8 2.70 -7.47 -5.74
CA GLU A 8 3.64 -7.90 -4.70
C GLU A 8 3.55 -6.95 -3.50
N LEU A 9 3.19 -7.45 -2.33
CA LEU A 9 3.18 -6.72 -1.07
C LEU A 9 4.29 -7.26 -0.15
N ASN A 10 5.26 -6.42 0.18
CA ASN A 10 6.35 -6.75 1.11
C ASN A 10 7.11 -8.04 0.73
N GLY A 11 7.30 -8.31 -0.57
CA GLY A 11 7.97 -9.52 -1.05
C GLY A 11 7.07 -10.74 -1.25
N ALA A 12 5.78 -10.64 -0.95
CA ALA A 12 4.81 -11.72 -1.14
C ALA A 12 3.72 -11.35 -2.16
N PRO A 13 3.36 -12.23 -3.10
CA PRO A 13 2.25 -11.97 -4.00
C PRO A 13 0.92 -11.97 -3.22
N VAL A 14 0.06 -10.99 -3.52
CA VAL A 14 -1.30 -10.89 -2.98
C VAL A 14 -2.28 -10.60 -4.11
N THR A 15 -3.46 -11.21 -4.03
CA THR A 15 -4.60 -10.90 -4.90
C THR A 15 -5.74 -10.42 -4.01
N VAL A 16 -6.35 -9.29 -4.37
CA VAL A 16 -7.41 -8.65 -3.59
C VAL A 16 -8.49 -8.09 -4.50
N ASP A 17 -9.74 -8.28 -4.07
CA ASP A 17 -10.91 -7.67 -4.70
C ASP A 17 -11.08 -6.22 -4.21
N VAL A 18 -11.09 -5.29 -5.17
CA VAL A 18 -11.16 -3.84 -4.92
C VAL A 18 -12.24 -3.18 -5.76
N GLU A 19 -12.82 -2.11 -5.22
CA GLU A 19 -13.66 -1.21 -6.02
C GLU A 19 -12.77 -0.22 -6.80
N PRO A 20 -13.18 0.21 -8.02
CA PRO A 20 -12.38 1.12 -8.85
C PRO A 20 -12.01 2.45 -8.18
N HIS A 21 -12.76 2.85 -7.15
CA HIS A 21 -12.56 4.10 -6.42
C HIS A 21 -11.77 3.92 -5.12
N HIS A 22 -11.44 2.69 -4.72
CA HIS A 22 -10.62 2.47 -3.54
C HIS A 22 -9.21 2.99 -3.75
N THR A 23 -8.72 3.70 -2.75
CA THR A 23 -7.31 4.06 -2.65
C THR A 23 -6.48 2.83 -2.30
N LEU A 24 -5.18 2.90 -2.61
CA LEU A 24 -4.23 1.88 -2.22
C LEU A 24 -4.09 1.84 -0.70
N ARG A 25 -4.19 2.98 0.01
CA ARG A 25 -4.21 3.02 1.49
C ARG A 25 -5.34 2.16 2.06
N GLU A 26 -6.57 2.34 1.59
CA GLU A 26 -7.73 1.58 2.08
C GLU A 26 -7.53 0.08 1.88
N THR A 27 -6.99 -0.30 0.73
CA THR A 27 -6.69 -1.69 0.40
C THR A 27 -5.59 -2.25 1.30
N LEU A 28 -4.48 -1.52 1.49
CA LEU A 28 -3.38 -1.92 2.36
C LEU A 28 -3.82 -2.09 3.82
N ARG A 29 -4.67 -1.20 4.34
CA ARG A 29 -5.22 -1.32 5.70
C ARG A 29 -6.13 -2.54 5.85
N ARG A 30 -6.94 -2.89 4.82
CA ARG A 30 -7.75 -4.13 4.81
C ARG A 30 -6.85 -5.38 4.85
N LEU A 31 -5.66 -5.29 4.26
CA LEU A 31 -4.63 -6.35 4.27
C LEU A 31 -3.78 -6.36 5.56
N GLY A 32 -4.10 -5.52 6.54
CA GLY A 32 -3.42 -5.48 7.84
C GLY A 32 -2.15 -4.61 7.88
N MET A 33 -1.86 -3.87 6.82
CA MET A 33 -0.76 -2.88 6.81
C MET A 33 -1.26 -1.61 7.50
N PHE A 34 -1.15 -1.56 8.82
CA PHE A 34 -1.67 -0.44 9.62
C PHE A 34 -0.70 0.73 9.73
N SER A 35 0.57 0.55 9.34
CA SER A 35 1.58 1.61 9.29
C SER A 35 1.25 2.73 8.31
N VAL A 36 0.44 2.45 7.28
CA VAL A 36 -0.10 3.47 6.39
C VAL A 36 -1.26 4.20 7.08
N HIS A 37 -0.94 5.35 7.64
CA HIS A 37 -1.88 6.20 8.38
C HIS A 37 -2.57 7.18 7.45
N TYR A 38 -3.83 7.47 7.75
CA TYR A 38 -4.49 8.62 7.12
C TYR A 38 -3.88 9.90 7.69
N GLY A 39 -3.41 10.79 6.82
CA GLY A 39 -3.01 12.15 7.19
C GLY A 39 -3.65 13.23 6.32
N SER A 40 -3.98 12.92 5.07
CA SER A 40 -4.53 13.85 4.08
C SER A 40 -5.01 13.10 2.84
N ASP A 41 -6.00 13.64 2.11
CA ASP A 41 -6.40 13.08 0.80
C ASP A 41 -5.46 13.47 -0.35
N SER A 42 -4.58 14.46 -0.16
CA SER A 42 -3.64 14.97 -1.19
C SER A 42 -2.24 14.33 -1.13
N GLY A 43 -1.95 13.53 -0.09
CA GLY A 43 -0.65 12.91 0.12
C GLY A 43 0.47 13.85 0.62
N GLU A 44 0.13 15.07 1.05
CA GLU A 44 1.09 16.09 1.48
C GLU A 44 1.74 15.83 2.85
N THR A 45 1.14 14.96 3.67
CA THR A 45 1.58 14.70 5.05
C THR A 45 2.60 13.58 5.17
N GLY A 46 2.72 12.72 4.17
CA GLY A 46 3.59 11.53 4.20
C GLY A 46 3.11 10.41 5.14
N ALA A 47 1.95 10.53 5.80
CA ALA A 47 1.44 9.54 6.75
C ALA A 47 1.12 8.17 6.10
N ALA A 48 0.78 8.17 4.81
CA ALA A 48 0.48 6.97 4.02
C ALA A 48 1.63 6.61 3.05
N ALA A 49 2.87 6.95 3.42
CA ALA A 49 4.04 6.69 2.60
C ALA A 49 4.30 5.19 2.40
N ILE A 50 4.59 4.82 1.15
CA ILE A 50 4.97 3.48 0.71
C ILE A 50 6.13 3.59 -0.28
N LEU A 51 6.81 2.47 -0.55
CA LEU A 51 7.61 2.34 -1.76
C LEU A 51 6.78 1.64 -2.83
N TYR A 52 6.59 2.32 -3.95
CA TYR A 52 5.94 1.81 -5.15
C TYR A 52 7.00 1.60 -6.22
N ASP A 53 7.29 0.35 -6.55
CA ASP A 53 8.45 -0.08 -7.36
C ASP A 53 9.77 0.52 -6.87
N GLY A 54 9.94 0.56 -5.54
CA GLY A 54 11.14 1.12 -4.89
C GLY A 54 11.20 2.65 -4.87
N ARG A 55 10.18 3.36 -5.37
CA ARG A 55 10.09 4.82 -5.32
C ARG A 55 9.13 5.25 -4.23
N LEU A 56 9.53 6.25 -3.44
CA LEU A 56 8.65 6.82 -2.42
C LEU A 56 7.40 7.44 -3.06
N ALA A 57 6.22 7.02 -2.59
CA ALA A 57 4.94 7.53 -3.02
C ALA A 57 3.94 7.56 -1.86
N SER A 58 2.87 8.35 -1.99
CA SER A 58 1.75 8.31 -1.04
C SER A 58 0.65 7.38 -1.55
N SER A 59 0.23 6.43 -0.71
CA SER A 59 -0.86 5.51 -1.02
C SER A 59 -2.26 6.15 -0.99
N ASP A 60 -2.39 7.38 -0.49
CA ASP A 60 -3.64 8.16 -0.53
C ASP A 60 -4.02 8.60 -1.94
N VAL A 61 -3.03 8.83 -2.81
CA VAL A 61 -3.24 9.37 -4.18
C VAL A 61 -3.09 8.32 -5.27
N ILE A 62 -2.96 7.05 -4.88
CA ILE A 62 -2.86 5.91 -5.80
C ILE A 62 -4.15 5.11 -5.68
N LEU A 63 -4.79 4.81 -6.82
CA LEU A 63 -5.91 3.88 -6.85
C LEU A 63 -5.41 2.45 -6.67
N ALA A 64 -6.18 1.63 -5.96
CA ALA A 64 -5.84 0.23 -5.73
C ALA A 64 -5.68 -0.55 -7.04
N THR A 65 -6.49 -0.22 -8.05
CA THR A 65 -6.40 -0.81 -9.40
C THR A 65 -5.09 -0.54 -10.11
N SER A 66 -4.42 0.58 -9.81
CA SER A 66 -3.13 0.90 -10.41
C SER A 66 -2.01 0.00 -9.92
N ALA A 67 -2.16 -0.60 -8.73
CA ALA A 67 -1.15 -1.48 -8.14
C ALA A 67 -1.00 -2.82 -8.87
N ASP A 68 -1.90 -3.17 -9.78
CA ASP A 68 -1.86 -4.46 -10.50
C ASP A 68 -0.51 -4.66 -11.20
N GLY A 69 0.14 -5.79 -10.91
CA GLY A 69 1.47 -6.16 -11.42
C GLY A 69 2.66 -5.39 -10.82
N HIS A 70 2.44 -4.48 -9.87
CA HIS A 70 3.50 -3.66 -9.28
C HIS A 70 3.97 -4.19 -7.93
N ARG A 71 5.07 -3.59 -7.43
CA ARG A 71 5.63 -3.91 -6.11
C ARG A 71 5.35 -2.79 -5.12
N VAL A 72 4.65 -3.14 -4.06
CA VAL A 72 4.34 -2.26 -2.93
C VAL A 72 5.09 -2.74 -1.70
N THR A 73 5.88 -1.85 -1.11
CA THR A 73 6.58 -2.10 0.15
C THR A 73 6.14 -1.09 1.19
N THR A 74 5.73 -1.58 2.36
CA THR A 74 5.31 -0.80 3.52
C THR A 74 6.34 -0.95 4.64
N VAL A 75 6.19 -0.15 5.70
CA VAL A 75 7.10 -0.17 6.86
C VAL A 75 7.12 -1.52 7.56
N GLU A 76 6.02 -2.28 7.53
CA GLU A 76 5.93 -3.63 8.10
C GLU A 76 7.02 -4.57 7.57
N SER A 77 7.49 -4.38 6.33
CA SER A 77 8.59 -5.18 5.77
C SER A 77 9.95 -4.94 6.44
N LEU A 78 10.12 -3.78 7.08
CA LEU A 78 11.37 -3.39 7.74
C LEU A 78 11.46 -3.96 9.16
N ASN A 79 10.33 -4.38 9.74
CA ASN A 79 10.24 -4.87 11.12
C ASN A 79 10.58 -6.36 11.27
N VAL A 80 11.52 -6.85 10.46
CA VAL A 80 11.97 -8.25 10.49
C VAL A 80 13.18 -8.48 11.39
N SER A 81 13.83 -7.41 11.87
CA SER A 81 14.98 -7.50 12.77
C SER A 81 14.58 -7.07 14.19
N PRO A 82 14.83 -7.89 15.23
CA PRO A 82 14.55 -7.53 16.63
C PRO A 82 15.42 -6.37 17.15
N ASP A 83 16.41 -5.93 16.37
CA ASP A 83 17.35 -4.85 16.72
C ASP A 83 16.94 -3.49 16.14
N LEU A 84 15.79 -3.38 15.47
CA LEU A 84 15.29 -2.10 14.97
C LEU A 84 14.46 -1.40 16.08
N HIS A 85 14.85 -0.16 16.42
CA HIS A 85 14.25 0.66 17.48
C HIS A 85 12.81 1.10 17.21
#